data_AF-A0AAD5YDK6-F1
#
_entry.id   AF-A0AAD5YDK6-F1
#
_cell.length_a   1.000
_cell.length_b   1.000
_cell.length_c   1.000
_cell.angle_alpha   90.00
_cell.angle_beta   90.00
_cell.angle_gamma   90.00
#
_symmetry.space_group_name_H-M   'P 1'
#
loop_
_entity.id
_entity.type
_entity.pdbx_description
1 polymer ?
#
loop_
_entity_poly.entity_id
_entity_poly.type
_entity_poly.pdbx_seq_one_letter_code
_entity_poly.pdbx_strand_id
1 'polypeptide(L)'
;MVRIIIKGGVWKNTEDEVLKAAIAKYGKNQWARISSLLVRKTPKQCKARWYEWLDPSIKKTEWSKTEDEKLLHLAKLMPTQWRTIAPIVGRTATQCLERYQKLLDEAEAKENEELGLAGPGGEAGPSADDVRKLRPGEIDPDPETKPARPDPIDMDEDGVFRLVNVLVGAHILPILEKEMLSEARARLANNAREKGKAESSRETVGRGTEVGKILQKKRRKLKD
;
A
#
# COMPACT_ATOMS: atom_id res chain seq x y z
N MET A 1 -21.96 11.79 28.28
CA MET A 1 -21.67 10.67 27.36
C MET A 1 -20.17 10.47 27.26
N VAL A 2 -19.62 9.35 27.74
CA VAL A 2 -18.21 8.99 27.53
C VAL A 2 -18.07 8.53 26.07
N ARG A 3 -17.24 9.21 25.26
CA ARG A 3 -16.96 8.77 23.88
C ARG A 3 -16.14 7.48 23.96
N ILE A 4 -16.74 6.34 23.64
CA ILE A 4 -16.02 5.08 23.46
C ILE A 4 -15.22 5.20 22.16
N ILE A 5 -13.92 5.51 22.27
CA ILE A 5 -13.03 5.55 21.12
C ILE A 5 -12.66 4.10 20.77
N ILE A 6 -13.29 3.55 19.74
CA ILE A 6 -12.88 2.26 19.16
C ILE A 6 -11.48 2.46 18.55
N LYS A 7 -10.47 1.88 19.21
CA LYS A 7 -9.07 1.91 18.80
C LYS A 7 -8.83 0.88 17.69
N GLY A 8 -8.10 1.27 16.66
CA GLY A 8 -7.76 0.44 15.49
C GLY A 8 -8.35 0.94 14.17
N GLY A 9 -8.40 0.03 13.21
CA GLY A 9 -8.83 0.29 11.84
C GLY A 9 -7.69 0.69 10.90
N VAL A 10 -8.06 0.90 9.64
CA VAL A 10 -7.16 1.20 8.52
C VAL A 10 -6.23 2.37 8.83
N TRP A 11 -4.95 2.21 8.47
CA TRP A 11 -3.93 3.24 8.57
C TRP A 11 -4.11 4.30 7.48
N LYS A 12 -4.00 5.57 7.84
CA LYS A 12 -3.97 6.70 6.89
C LYS A 12 -2.55 7.19 6.66
N ASN A 13 -2.32 7.87 5.54
CA ASN A 13 -1.01 8.46 5.24
C ASN A 13 -0.58 9.45 6.33
N THR A 14 -1.48 10.32 6.79
CA THR A 14 -1.25 11.22 7.93
C THR A 14 -0.78 10.49 9.20
N GLU A 15 -1.40 9.35 9.54
CA GLU A 15 -1.02 8.55 10.71
C GLU A 15 0.37 7.92 10.55
N ASP A 16 0.69 7.43 9.35
CA ASP A 16 2.01 6.88 9.03
C ASP A 16 3.12 7.94 9.13
N GLU A 17 2.89 9.18 8.64
CA GLU A 17 3.88 10.25 8.75
C GLU A 17 4.11 10.70 10.19
N VAL A 18 3.05 10.83 11.00
CA VAL A 18 3.18 11.09 12.44
C VAL A 18 3.97 9.99 13.12
N LEU A 19 3.72 8.72 12.76
CA LEU A 19 4.42 7.58 13.33
C LEU A 19 5.91 7.59 13.01
N LYS A 20 6.29 7.82 11.74
CA LYS A 20 7.70 7.93 11.33
C LYS A 20 8.42 9.04 12.10
N ALA A 21 7.79 10.21 12.18
CA ALA A 21 8.34 11.36 12.88
C ALA A 21 8.52 11.14 14.38
N ALA A 22 7.51 10.54 15.01
CA ALA A 22 7.56 10.20 16.43
C ALA A 22 8.67 9.18 16.71
N ILE A 23 8.90 8.22 15.81
CA ILE A 23 10.00 7.26 15.92
C ILE A 23 11.36 7.93 15.70
N ALA A 24 11.47 8.83 14.73
CA ALA A 24 12.70 9.61 14.52
C ALA A 24 13.06 10.44 15.77
N LYS A 25 12.06 10.96 16.48
CA LYS A 25 12.25 11.76 17.70
C LYS A 25 12.48 10.94 18.97
N TYR A 26 11.66 9.92 19.22
CA TYR A 26 11.62 9.18 20.49
C TYR A 26 12.28 7.79 20.44
N GLY A 27 12.65 7.32 19.24
CA GLY A 27 13.22 6.00 19.00
C GLY A 27 12.19 4.85 19.02
N LYS A 28 12.66 3.63 18.73
CA LYS A 28 11.84 2.41 18.59
C LYS A 28 11.47 1.72 19.93
N ASN A 29 11.69 2.38 21.07
CA ASN A 29 11.46 1.80 22.40
C ASN A 29 10.31 2.46 23.17
N GLN A 30 9.88 3.67 22.77
CA GLN A 30 8.88 4.46 23.50
C GLN A 30 7.48 4.39 22.87
N TRP A 31 6.98 3.19 22.58
CA TRP A 31 5.71 2.98 21.87
C TRP A 31 4.48 3.58 22.55
N ALA A 32 4.46 3.61 23.89
CA ALA A 32 3.36 4.24 24.63
C ALA A 32 3.28 5.74 24.34
N ARG A 33 4.42 6.43 24.37
CA ARG A 33 4.55 7.86 24.07
C ARG A 33 4.26 8.16 22.59
N ILE A 34 4.68 7.28 21.70
CA ILE A 34 4.37 7.40 20.27
C ILE A 34 2.85 7.29 20.05
N SER A 35 2.22 6.29 20.66
CA SER A 35 0.78 6.05 20.49
C SER A 35 -0.09 7.17 21.06
N SER A 36 0.36 7.92 22.07
CA SER A 36 -0.42 9.05 22.59
C SER A 36 -0.57 10.20 21.58
N LEU A 37 0.26 10.23 20.53
CA LEU A 37 0.15 11.19 19.42
C LEU A 37 -0.88 10.74 18.37
N LEU A 38 -1.31 9.48 18.41
CA LEU A 38 -2.23 8.86 17.46
C LEU A 38 -3.53 8.47 18.19
N VAL A 39 -4.55 9.32 18.07
CA VAL A 39 -5.82 9.21 18.83
C VAL A 39 -6.45 7.81 18.80
N ARG A 40 -6.36 7.12 17.66
CA ARG A 40 -7.02 5.83 17.44
C ARG A 40 -6.08 4.63 17.35
N LYS A 41 -4.77 4.79 17.61
CA LYS A 41 -3.81 3.69 17.50
C LYS A 41 -3.20 3.35 18.85
N THR A 42 -3.10 2.07 19.15
CA THR A 42 -2.48 1.56 20.38
C THR A 42 -0.96 1.44 20.24
N PRO A 43 -0.21 1.35 21.35
CA PRO A 43 1.25 1.10 21.29
C PRO A 43 1.59 -0.16 20.50
N LYS A 44 0.80 -1.23 20.66
CA LYS A 44 0.98 -2.50 19.95
C LYS A 44 0.79 -2.32 18.44
N GLN A 45 -0.25 -1.60 18.02
CA GLN A 45 -0.50 -1.30 16.62
C GLN A 45 0.60 -0.42 16.01
N CYS A 46 1.07 0.61 16.72
CA CYS A 46 2.18 1.45 16.26
C CYS A 46 3.46 0.63 16.04
N LYS A 47 3.77 -0.26 17.00
CA LYS A 47 4.92 -1.17 16.89
C LYS A 47 4.77 -2.12 15.70
N ALA A 48 3.62 -2.78 15.57
CA ALA A 48 3.35 -3.70 14.47
C ALA A 48 3.42 -2.98 13.11
N ARG A 49 2.79 -1.80 12.98
CA ARG A 49 2.85 -0.97 11.76
C ARG A 49 4.27 -0.64 11.34
N TRP A 50 5.13 -0.30 12.31
CA TRP A 50 6.53 -0.04 12.02
C TRP A 50 7.22 -1.26 11.42
N TYR A 51 7.17 -2.40 12.10
CA TYR A 51 7.91 -3.60 11.69
C TYR A 51 7.29 -4.36 10.50
N GLU A 52 6.00 -4.16 10.21
CA GLU A 52 5.33 -4.80 9.07
C GLU A 52 5.31 -3.93 7.81
N TRP A 53 5.34 -2.59 7.94
CA TRP A 53 5.17 -1.70 6.77
C TRP A 53 6.13 -0.50 6.68
N LEU A 54 6.49 0.15 7.79
CA LEU A 54 7.20 1.44 7.71
C LEU A 54 8.73 1.35 7.83
N ASP A 55 9.28 0.28 8.42
CA ASP A 55 10.73 0.15 8.56
C ASP A 55 11.40 0.15 7.16
N PRO A 56 12.35 1.06 6.88
CA PRO A 56 13.02 1.15 5.59
C PRO A 56 13.74 -0.14 5.15
N SER A 57 14.06 -1.03 6.09
CA SER A 57 14.64 -2.34 5.76
C SER A 57 13.67 -3.30 5.07
N ILE A 58 12.36 -3.01 5.11
CA ILE A 58 11.32 -3.86 4.52
C ILE A 58 11.30 -3.65 3.00
N LYS A 59 11.61 -4.71 2.25
CA LYS A 59 11.53 -4.69 0.80
C LYS A 59 10.06 -4.73 0.35
N LYS A 60 9.66 -3.75 -0.44
CA LYS A 60 8.33 -3.67 -1.09
C LYS A 60 8.40 -3.90 -2.60
N THR A 61 9.57 -4.30 -3.10
CA THR A 61 9.78 -4.68 -4.50
C THR A 61 9.18 -6.04 -4.79
N GLU A 62 9.08 -6.39 -6.08
CA GLU A 62 8.65 -7.71 -6.53
C GLU A 62 9.56 -8.82 -5.98
N TRP A 63 9.02 -10.05 -5.96
CA TRP A 63 9.74 -11.25 -5.54
C TRP A 63 10.64 -11.76 -6.67
N SER A 64 11.89 -12.04 -6.34
CA SER A 64 12.82 -12.69 -7.26
C SER A 64 12.66 -14.22 -7.21
N LYS A 65 12.98 -14.90 -8.32
CA LYS A 65 12.98 -16.37 -8.37
C LYS A 65 13.85 -17.00 -7.28
N THR A 66 15.01 -16.40 -7.00
CA THR A 66 15.90 -16.83 -5.91
C THR A 66 15.30 -16.67 -4.52
N GLU A 67 14.47 -15.64 -4.30
CA GLU A 67 13.72 -15.50 -3.04
C GLU A 67 12.63 -16.56 -2.94
N ASP A 68 11.90 -16.83 -4.02
CA ASP A 68 10.84 -17.84 -4.06
C ASP A 68 11.37 -19.26 -3.83
N GLU A 69 12.47 -19.64 -4.50
CA GLU A 69 13.13 -20.94 -4.29
C GLU A 69 13.56 -21.13 -2.84
N LYS A 70 14.18 -20.11 -2.25
CA LYS A 70 14.59 -20.10 -0.85
C LYS A 70 13.37 -20.22 0.08
N LEU A 71 12.31 -19.46 -0.18
CA LEU A 71 11.07 -19.49 0.61
C LEU A 71 10.45 -20.89 0.59
N LEU A 72 10.30 -21.49 -0.59
CA LEU A 72 9.73 -22.84 -0.75
C LEU A 72 10.59 -23.90 -0.06
N HIS A 73 11.91 -23.82 -0.20
CA HIS A 73 12.83 -24.75 0.48
C HIS A 73 12.70 -24.66 1.99
N LEU A 74 12.74 -23.46 2.57
CA LEU A 74 12.64 -23.26 4.01
C LEU A 74 11.26 -23.61 4.56
N ALA A 75 10.17 -23.34 3.82
CA ALA A 75 8.82 -23.71 4.22
C ALA A 75 8.63 -25.24 4.29
N LYS A 76 9.32 -26.01 3.43
CA LYS A 76 9.35 -27.48 3.51
C LYS A 76 10.11 -27.98 4.73
N LEU A 77 11.23 -27.33 5.09
CA LEU A 77 12.05 -27.73 6.24
C LEU A 77 11.46 -27.30 7.58
N MET A 78 10.82 -26.13 7.62
CA MET A 78 10.26 -25.54 8.84
C MET A 78 8.80 -25.13 8.61
N PRO A 79 7.86 -26.10 8.58
CA PRO A 79 6.47 -25.82 8.28
C PRO A 79 5.88 -24.76 9.22
N THR A 80 5.23 -23.75 8.66
CA THR A 80 4.52 -22.65 9.37
C THR A 80 5.38 -21.73 10.26
N GLN A 81 6.70 -21.88 10.26
CA GLN A 81 7.60 -21.07 11.11
C GLN A 81 8.01 -19.75 10.45
N TRP A 82 7.04 -18.94 10.02
CA TRP A 82 7.28 -17.74 9.20
C TRP A 82 8.17 -16.69 9.87
N ARG A 83 8.09 -16.55 11.20
CA ARG A 83 8.96 -15.63 11.96
C ARG A 83 10.43 -16.06 11.93
N THR A 84 10.70 -17.36 11.80
CA THR A 84 12.05 -17.91 11.67
C THR A 84 12.55 -17.83 10.24
N ILE A 85 11.67 -18.05 9.26
CA ILE A 85 11.98 -18.03 7.82
C ILE A 85 12.25 -16.61 7.33
N ALA A 86 11.44 -15.64 7.75
CA ALA A 86 11.45 -14.26 7.27
C ALA A 86 12.83 -13.57 7.30
N PRO A 87 13.59 -13.61 8.43
CA PRO A 87 14.93 -13.04 8.48
C PRO A 87 15.91 -13.65 7.47
N ILE A 88 15.76 -14.94 7.14
CA ILE A 88 16.64 -15.68 6.22
C ILE A 88 16.31 -15.32 4.75
N VAL A 89 15.03 -15.11 4.46
CA VAL A 89 14.55 -14.66 3.15
C VAL A 89 14.81 -13.17 2.94
N GLY A 90 14.79 -12.37 4.01
CA GLY A 90 14.95 -10.92 3.97
C GLY A 90 13.66 -10.17 3.65
N ARG A 91 12.51 -10.71 4.08
CA ARG A 91 11.15 -10.16 3.93
C ARG A 91 10.42 -10.28 5.28
N THR A 92 9.24 -9.67 5.44
CA THR A 92 8.45 -9.86 6.68
C THR A 92 7.81 -11.25 6.71
N ALA A 93 7.45 -11.72 7.91
CA ALA A 93 6.77 -13.02 8.07
C ALA A 93 5.44 -13.05 7.31
N THR A 94 4.69 -11.95 7.34
CA THR A 94 3.43 -11.79 6.63
C THR A 94 3.64 -11.86 5.12
N GLN A 95 4.63 -11.13 4.57
CA GLN A 95 4.98 -11.20 3.15
C GLN A 95 5.35 -12.63 2.71
N CYS A 96 6.11 -13.36 3.53
CA CYS A 96 6.50 -14.73 3.24
C CYS A 96 5.29 -15.67 3.18
N LEU A 97 4.36 -15.56 4.14
CA LEU A 97 3.15 -16.37 4.16
C LEU A 97 2.26 -16.07 2.95
N GLU A 98 1.97 -14.79 2.68
CA GLU A 98 1.14 -14.38 1.53
C GLU A 98 1.76 -14.86 0.21
N ARG A 99 3.08 -14.71 0.04
CA ARG A 99 3.77 -15.20 -1.17
C ARG A 99 3.72 -16.71 -1.30
N TYR A 100 3.95 -17.43 -0.20
CA TYR A 100 3.93 -18.89 -0.21
C TYR A 100 2.56 -19.43 -0.61
N GLN A 101 1.47 -18.88 -0.04
CA GLN A 101 0.11 -19.25 -0.40
C GLN A 101 -0.15 -19.01 -1.89
N LYS A 102 0.23 -17.83 -2.39
CA LYS A 102 0.10 -17.50 -3.82
C LYS A 102 0.86 -18.47 -4.73
N LEU A 103 2.06 -18.89 -4.35
CA LEU A 103 2.84 -19.87 -5.12
C LEU A 103 2.19 -21.25 -5.15
N LEU A 104 1.51 -21.66 -4.07
CA LEU A 104 0.73 -22.90 -4.05
C LEU A 104 -0.51 -22.78 -4.95
N ASP A 105 -1.27 -21.70 -4.82
CA ASP A 105 -2.47 -21.48 -5.64
C ASP A 105 -2.11 -21.42 -7.15
N GLU A 106 -0.98 -20.76 -7.50
CA GLU A 106 -0.45 -20.71 -8.87
C GLU A 106 0.00 -22.08 -9.39
N ALA A 107 0.44 -23.00 -8.51
CA ALA A 107 0.83 -24.35 -8.89
C ALA A 107 -0.39 -25.26 -9.09
N GLU A 108 -1.36 -25.21 -8.17
CA GLU A 108 -2.63 -25.95 -8.25
C GLU A 108 -3.43 -25.54 -9.50
N ALA A 109 -3.47 -24.23 -9.81
CA ALA A 109 -4.16 -23.73 -11.00
C ALA A 109 -3.53 -24.27 -12.30
N LYS A 110 -2.20 -24.33 -12.39
CA LYS A 110 -1.49 -24.88 -13.55
C LYS A 110 -1.72 -26.38 -13.72
N GLU A 111 -1.68 -27.13 -12.61
CA GLU A 111 -1.94 -28.57 -12.63
C GLU A 111 -3.38 -28.86 -13.09
N ASN A 112 -4.35 -28.10 -12.60
CA ASN A 112 -5.75 -28.25 -12.99
C ASN A 112 -6.02 -27.90 -14.46
N GLU A 113 -5.30 -26.91 -15.00
CA GLU A 113 -5.32 -26.56 -16.43
C GLU A 113 -4.70 -27.66 -17.29
N GLU A 114 -3.54 -28.21 -16.88
CA GLU A 114 -2.83 -29.27 -17.60
C GLU A 114 -3.62 -30.59 -17.65
N LEU A 115 -4.29 -30.95 -16.55
CA LEU A 115 -5.10 -32.17 -16.44
C LEU A 115 -6.50 -32.04 -17.08
N GLY A 116 -6.85 -30.88 -17.64
CA GLY A 116 -8.13 -30.66 -18.31
C GLY A 116 -9.37 -30.82 -17.40
N LEU A 117 -9.17 -30.72 -16.08
CA LEU A 117 -10.22 -30.82 -15.06
C LEU A 117 -11.06 -29.54 -14.94
N ALA A 118 -10.65 -28.45 -15.60
CA ALA A 118 -11.47 -27.26 -15.80
C ALA A 118 -12.59 -27.57 -16.82
N GLY A 119 -13.72 -28.10 -16.33
CA GLY A 119 -14.86 -28.49 -17.16
C GLY A 119 -15.45 -27.34 -18.01
N PRO A 120 -16.08 -27.64 -19.16
CA PRO A 120 -16.74 -26.66 -20.01
C PRO A 120 -18.06 -26.23 -19.37
N GLY A 121 -17.99 -25.30 -18.43
CA GLY A 121 -19.15 -24.80 -17.68
C GLY A 121 -18.65 -24.08 -16.44
N GLY A 122 -18.53 -22.76 -16.53
CA GLY A 122 -17.88 -21.88 -15.56
C GLY A 122 -18.55 -21.74 -14.19
N GLU A 123 -18.98 -22.84 -13.58
CA GLU A 123 -19.28 -22.89 -12.14
C GLU A 123 -18.07 -23.47 -11.41
N ALA A 124 -16.91 -22.83 -11.60
CA ALA A 124 -15.81 -23.01 -10.67
C ALA A 124 -16.28 -22.52 -9.30
N GLY A 125 -16.18 -23.36 -8.28
CA GLY A 125 -16.36 -22.93 -6.89
C GLY A 125 -15.46 -21.71 -6.59
N PRO A 126 -15.74 -20.96 -5.51
CA PRO A 126 -14.94 -19.79 -5.17
C PRO A 126 -13.45 -20.16 -5.13
N SER A 127 -12.60 -19.37 -5.79
CA SER A 127 -11.15 -19.55 -5.74
C SER A 127 -10.67 -19.53 -4.29
N ALA A 128 -9.53 -20.14 -3.99
CA ALA A 128 -8.90 -20.02 -2.67
C ALA A 128 -8.73 -18.54 -2.26
N ASP A 129 -8.48 -17.65 -3.22
CA ASP A 129 -8.47 -16.19 -3.01
C ASP A 129 -9.84 -15.62 -2.65
N ASP A 130 -10.93 -16.15 -3.23
CA ASP A 130 -12.30 -15.68 -2.93
C ASP A 130 -12.73 -16.09 -1.52
N VAL A 131 -12.28 -17.24 -1.03
CA VAL A 131 -12.54 -17.69 0.34
C VAL A 131 -11.77 -16.84 1.36
N ARG A 132 -10.56 -16.38 1.01
CA ARG A 132 -9.71 -15.56 1.90
C ARG A 132 -10.12 -14.08 1.94
N LYS A 133 -10.92 -13.60 0.98
CA LYS A 133 -11.41 -12.20 0.97
C LYS A 133 -12.36 -11.95 2.13
N LEU A 134 -12.14 -10.82 2.81
CA LEU A 134 -13.03 -10.36 3.88
C LEU A 134 -14.44 -10.11 3.33
N ARG A 135 -15.44 -10.56 4.08
CA ARG A 135 -16.84 -10.28 3.76
C ARG A 135 -17.17 -8.82 4.07
N PRO A 136 -18.16 -8.22 3.38
CA PRO A 136 -18.63 -6.88 3.72
C PRO A 136 -19.01 -6.77 5.20
N GLY A 137 -18.39 -5.83 5.91
CA GLY A 137 -18.59 -5.61 7.36
C GLY A 137 -17.61 -6.34 8.28
N GLU A 138 -16.76 -7.22 7.76
CA GLU A 138 -15.72 -7.89 8.52
C GLU A 138 -14.49 -6.97 8.71
N ILE A 139 -13.94 -6.94 9.92
CA ILE A 139 -12.77 -6.11 10.26
C ILE A 139 -11.52 -6.91 9.90
N ASP A 140 -10.62 -6.30 9.11
CA ASP A 140 -9.31 -6.88 8.81
C ASP A 140 -8.54 -7.14 10.11
N PRO A 141 -8.10 -8.38 10.37
CA PRO A 141 -7.33 -8.72 11.56
C PRO A 141 -5.92 -8.09 11.58
N ASP A 142 -5.33 -7.82 10.41
CA ASP A 142 -3.93 -7.40 10.24
C ASP A 142 -3.80 -6.10 9.40
N PRO A 143 -4.48 -5.00 9.78
CA PRO A 143 -4.47 -3.75 9.00
C PRO A 143 -3.08 -3.10 8.94
N GLU A 144 -2.17 -3.43 9.86
CA GLU A 144 -0.78 -2.97 9.87
C GLU A 144 0.01 -3.42 8.64
N THR A 145 -0.41 -4.50 7.97
CA THR A 145 0.28 -5.08 6.81
C THR A 145 -0.15 -4.45 5.48
N LYS A 146 -1.21 -3.65 5.49
CA LYS A 146 -1.83 -3.10 4.27
C LYS A 146 -1.34 -1.69 3.94
N PRO A 147 -1.33 -1.26 2.66
CA PRO A 147 -1.04 0.13 2.31
C PRO A 147 -1.93 1.12 3.06
N ALA A 148 -1.36 2.28 3.43
CA ALA A 148 -2.16 3.34 4.03
C ALA A 148 -3.17 3.92 3.03
N ARG A 149 -4.36 4.25 3.53
CA ARG A 149 -5.38 4.93 2.75
C ARG A 149 -4.97 6.39 2.52
N PRO A 150 -5.12 6.91 1.28
CA PRO A 150 -4.95 8.34 1.00
C PRO A 150 -5.84 9.19 1.90
N ASP A 151 -5.35 10.35 2.32
CA ASP A 151 -6.12 11.27 3.14
C ASP A 151 -7.30 11.85 2.32
N PRO A 152 -8.48 12.07 2.92
CA PRO A 152 -9.59 12.76 2.27
C PRO A 152 -9.19 14.17 1.80
N ILE A 153 -9.69 14.61 0.65
CA ILE A 153 -9.44 15.94 0.10
C ILE A 153 -9.99 17.03 1.04
N ASP A 154 -11.14 16.76 1.66
CA ASP A 154 -11.77 17.63 2.65
C ASP A 154 -11.37 17.22 4.07
N MET A 155 -10.07 17.24 4.37
CA MET A 155 -9.68 17.31 5.78
C MET A 155 -10.18 18.66 6.29
N ASP A 156 -11.17 18.63 7.18
CA ASP A 156 -11.69 19.80 7.87
C ASP A 156 -10.53 20.59 8.49
N GLU A 157 -10.56 21.93 8.42
CA GLU A 157 -9.48 22.79 8.94
C GLU A 157 -9.16 22.46 10.41
N ASP A 158 -10.15 21.99 11.16
CA ASP A 158 -10.04 21.48 12.52
C ASP A 158 -9.16 20.21 12.64
N GLY A 159 -9.22 19.30 11.67
CA GLY A 159 -8.40 18.08 11.61
C GLY A 159 -6.94 18.40 11.35
N VAL A 160 -6.67 19.33 10.43
CA VAL A 160 -5.32 19.84 10.15
C VAL A 160 -4.79 20.61 11.36
N PHE A 161 -5.58 21.50 11.96
CA PHE A 161 -5.18 22.28 13.13
C PHE A 161 -4.89 21.40 14.35
N ARG A 162 -5.67 20.33 14.58
CA ARG A 162 -5.37 19.34 15.63
C ARG A 162 -4.07 18.60 15.37
N LEU A 163 -3.85 18.16 14.14
CA LEU A 163 -2.61 17.49 13.75
C LEU A 163 -1.41 18.42 13.95
N VAL A 164 -1.50 19.66 13.47
CA VAL A 164 -0.49 20.70 13.64
C VAL A 164 -0.24 20.97 15.12
N ASN A 165 -1.27 21.19 15.94
CA ASN A 165 -1.08 21.44 17.38
C ASN A 165 -0.47 20.26 18.14
N VAL A 166 -0.84 19.02 17.79
CA VAL A 166 -0.19 17.83 18.36
C VAL A 166 1.29 17.83 18.01
N LEU A 167 1.64 18.18 16.77
CA LEU A 167 3.02 18.25 16.32
C LEU A 167 3.78 19.47 16.89
N VAL A 168 3.13 20.62 17.10
CA VAL A 168 3.70 21.85 17.70
C VAL A 168 3.97 21.57 19.18
N GLY A 169 2.95 21.12 19.91
CA GLY A 169 3.01 20.86 21.34
C GLY A 169 3.95 19.71 21.69
N ALA A 170 4.12 18.75 20.78
CA ALA A 170 5.13 17.72 20.92
C ALA A 170 6.54 18.16 20.46
N HIS A 171 6.74 19.41 20.01
CA HIS A 171 7.96 19.93 19.38
C HIS A 171 8.49 19.03 18.24
N ILE A 172 7.59 18.41 17.48
CA ILE A 172 7.91 17.53 16.33
C ILE A 172 7.98 18.36 15.04
N LEU A 173 7.24 19.47 14.98
CA LEU A 173 7.18 20.36 13.81
C LEU A 173 8.53 20.87 13.27
N PRO A 174 9.53 21.24 14.08
CA PRO A 174 10.84 21.67 13.54
C PRO A 174 11.62 20.55 12.83
N ILE A 175 11.33 19.29 13.18
CA ILE A 175 11.94 18.10 12.57
C ILE A 175 11.17 17.76 11.28
N LEU A 176 9.83 17.83 11.33
CA LEU A 176 8.95 17.64 10.17
C LEU A 176 9.14 18.72 9.11
N GLU A 177 9.35 19.99 9.47
CA GLU A 177 9.43 21.08 8.50
C GLU A 177 10.55 20.85 7.49
N LYS A 178 11.72 20.37 7.89
CA LYS A 178 12.83 20.16 6.95
C LYS A 178 12.59 18.97 6.02
N GLU A 179 12.01 17.89 6.53
CA GLU A 179 11.79 16.64 5.78
C GLU A 179 10.49 16.72 4.96
N MET A 180 9.39 17.19 5.55
CA MET A 180 8.10 17.43 4.88
C MET A 180 8.13 18.60 3.90
N LEU A 181 8.87 19.70 4.12
CA LEU A 181 9.02 20.69 3.04
C LEU A 181 9.77 20.08 1.86
N SER A 182 10.77 19.24 2.09
CA SER A 182 11.53 18.60 1.01
C SER A 182 10.66 17.60 0.23
N GLU A 183 9.87 16.80 0.95
CA GLU A 183 8.98 15.80 0.35
C GLU A 183 7.74 16.44 -0.28
N ALA A 184 7.12 17.45 0.34
CA ALA A 184 6.02 18.21 -0.23
C ALA A 184 6.48 18.97 -1.49
N ARG A 185 7.68 19.57 -1.49
CA ARG A 185 8.29 20.15 -2.70
C ARG A 185 8.50 19.09 -3.79
N ALA A 186 8.99 17.90 -3.44
CA ALA A 186 9.19 16.81 -4.39
C ALA A 186 7.86 16.25 -4.95
N ARG A 187 6.83 16.08 -4.11
CA ARG A 187 5.49 15.63 -4.52
C ARG A 187 4.79 16.67 -5.40
N LEU A 188 4.91 17.96 -5.08
CA LEU A 188 4.40 19.05 -5.92
C LEU A 188 5.13 19.09 -7.28
N ALA A 189 6.45 18.89 -7.28
CA ALA A 189 7.24 18.81 -8.51
C ALA A 189 6.87 17.60 -9.38
N ASN A 190 6.64 16.43 -8.77
CA ASN A 190 6.22 15.22 -9.50
C ASN A 190 4.81 15.35 -10.05
N ASN A 191 3.86 15.89 -9.28
CA ASN A 191 2.50 16.14 -9.77
C ASN A 191 2.46 17.17 -10.90
N ALA A 192 3.30 18.21 -10.84
CA ALA A 192 3.45 19.17 -11.94
C ALA A 192 4.02 18.51 -13.20
N ARG A 193 5.01 17.62 -13.04
CA ARG A 193 5.61 16.86 -14.15
C ARG A 193 4.63 15.88 -14.79
N GLU A 194 3.86 15.15 -14.00
CA GLU A 194 2.85 14.21 -14.50
C GLU A 194 1.65 14.94 -15.14
N LYS A 195 1.21 16.08 -14.58
CA LYS A 195 0.22 16.95 -15.22
C LYS A 195 0.73 17.49 -16.57
N GLY A 196 1.97 17.96 -16.63
CA GLY A 196 2.58 18.42 -17.88
C GLY A 196 2.69 17.32 -18.94
N LYS A 197 3.04 16.09 -18.55
CA LYS A 197 3.04 14.92 -19.46
C LYS A 197 1.64 14.56 -19.94
N ALA A 198 0.65 14.56 -19.05
CA ALA A 198 -0.74 14.24 -19.39
C ALA A 198 -1.35 15.29 -20.32
N GLU A 199 -1.05 16.57 -20.09
CA GLU A 199 -1.46 17.69 -20.93
C GLU A 199 -0.81 17.64 -22.31
N SER A 200 0.51 17.40 -22.38
CA SER A 200 1.24 17.20 -23.64
C SER A 200 0.74 15.98 -24.42
N SER A 201 0.43 14.87 -23.75
CA SER A 201 -0.15 13.67 -24.37
C SER A 201 -1.57 13.95 -24.91
N ARG A 202 -2.39 14.70 -24.18
CA ARG A 202 -3.73 15.10 -24.63
C ARG A 202 -3.67 16.04 -25.84
N GLU A 203 -2.71 16.95 -25.85
CA GLU A 203 -2.52 17.89 -26.95
C GLU A 203 -2.05 17.20 -28.25
N THR A 204 -1.11 16.27 -28.14
CA THR A 204 -0.63 15.48 -29.30
C THR A 204 -1.75 14.61 -29.88
N VAL A 205 -2.55 13.96 -29.04
CA VAL A 205 -3.75 13.20 -29.47
C VAL A 205 -4.78 14.12 -30.13
N GLY A 206 -5.01 15.31 -29.56
CA GLY A 206 -5.91 16.32 -30.13
C GLY A 206 -5.48 16.76 -31.53
N ARG A 207 -4.20 17.11 -31.71
CA ARG A 207 -3.64 17.47 -33.03
C ARG A 207 -3.72 16.32 -34.03
N GLY A 208 -3.41 15.09 -33.62
CA GLY A 208 -3.53 13.91 -34.49
C GLY A 208 -4.97 13.65 -34.96
N THR A 209 -5.93 13.84 -34.05
CA THR A 209 -7.37 13.69 -34.36
C THR A 209 -7.83 14.75 -35.37
N GLU A 210 -7.38 16.00 -35.20
CA GLU A 210 -7.74 17.10 -36.11
C GLU A 210 -7.17 16.90 -37.52
N VAL A 211 -5.89 16.53 -37.62
CA VAL A 211 -5.24 16.20 -38.90
C VAL A 211 -5.95 15.03 -39.58
N GLY A 212 -6.35 14.00 -38.82
CA GLY A 212 -7.14 12.88 -39.32
C GLY A 212 -8.48 13.30 -39.93
N LYS A 213 -9.21 14.21 -39.28
CA LYS A 213 -10.48 14.76 -39.80
C LYS A 213 -10.27 15.56 -41.10
N ILE A 214 -9.22 16.38 -41.15
CA ILE A 214 -8.87 17.17 -42.35
C ILE A 214 -8.55 16.25 -43.53
N LEU A 215 -7.74 15.21 -43.31
CA LEU A 215 -7.37 14.24 -44.34
C LEU A 215 -8.58 13.44 -44.83
N GLN A 216 -9.47 13.00 -43.93
CA GLN A 216 -10.71 12.33 -44.32
C GLN A 216 -11.62 13.24 -45.14
N LYS A 217 -11.76 14.52 -44.76
CA LYS A 217 -12.56 15.50 -45.51
C LYS A 217 -11.99 15.76 -46.90
N LYS A 218 -10.66 15.86 -47.02
CA LYS A 218 -9.96 16.01 -48.30
C LYS A 218 -10.12 14.76 -49.19
N ARG A 219 -10.07 13.56 -48.59
CA ARG A 219 -10.29 12.29 -49.31
C ARG A 219 -11.72 12.12 -49.82
N ARG A 220 -12.73 12.62 -49.09
CA ARG A 220 -14.13 12.64 -49.55
C ARG A 220 -14.30 13.54 -50.77
N LYS A 221 -13.73 14.75 -50.72
CA LYS A 221 -13.76 15.72 -51.84
C LYS A 221 -13.01 15.30 -53.11
N LEU A 222 -12.12 14.32 -53.04
CA LEU A 222 -11.39 13.79 -54.20
C LEU A 222 -12.07 12.57 -54.83
N LYS A 223 -13.14 12.07 -54.22
CA LYS A 223 -13.94 10.93 -54.71
C LYS A 223 -15.23 11.37 -55.41
N ASP A 224 -15.55 12.65 -55.37
CA ASP A 224 -16.63 13.32 -56.10
C ASP A 224 -16.03 14.10 -57.28
#